data_AF-A0A953DZ23-F1
#
_entry.id   AF-A0A953DZ23-F1
#
_cell.length_a   1.000
_cell.length_b   1.000
_cell.length_c   1.000
_cell.angle_alpha   90.00
_cell.angle_beta   90.00
_cell.angle_gamma   90.00
#
_symmetry.space_group_name_H-M   'P 1'
#
loop_
_entity.id
_entity.type
_entity.pdbx_description
1 polymer ?
#
loop_
_entity_poly.entity_id
_entity_poly.type
_entity_poly.pdbx_seq_one_letter_code
_entity_poly.pdbx_strand_id
1 'polypeptide(L)'
;MTTDPVIEGLANLGTLPTRHRPPSPSRGRLHTAIDVLTGMAGGLALWAAFPPVAAWPLAILGVLLVTAGGHHAFAARGRFEPLPRRVGRAALVGFAAGLAQFVPLLAWLRVVTPLAWLVLAVAEAAYIAVLVVGLGAVRVLPLWPLPAAMLWVAEEAVRARLPLHGFTWGRLAFSQPDTPFTALAALGGAPLVTFAVALTAGLALAAGRAVRPPAPRLLAAAAALVAAAALPGIGMLLPRPSDGTPLRVAVVQGNVPQPGTHFLGRAQQVLANHVQESKRLAAQVTDGRRPAPQLVFWPENASDVDPLRTPSARAEIQDVVDSLGVPVLVGAVVDDGPNHLRNEGIVWLPRTGPAESYAKRHLVPFGEYMPWRGLVSHLTSLTSLVPKDFVSGRGDGMLKVGDTRIAEVICFEIAFDDMVRTGVAAGGQLIVVQTNNATYMGTAEPAQQLAISQFRAVEHGRAVVVASTSGISAIIMPDGRIVDRSRQLTPAILDRVVPLRGSLTLADRLGAIPEWLLASVGILAFGVATVVERRRNRRGA
;
A
#
# COMPACT_ATOMS: atom_id res chain seq x y z
N MET A 1 68.30 -29.35 62.21
CA MET A 1 68.20 -30.75 61.76
C MET A 1 67.05 -31.36 62.53
N THR A 2 65.90 -31.72 61.97
CA THR A 2 65.54 -32.06 60.59
C THR A 2 64.03 -31.80 60.42
N THR A 3 63.71 -31.01 59.40
CA THR A 3 62.37 -30.83 58.83
C THR A 3 61.97 -32.09 58.07
N ASP A 4 60.78 -32.62 58.32
CA ASP A 4 60.20 -33.71 57.53
C ASP A 4 59.06 -33.14 56.65
N PRO A 5 59.23 -33.07 55.31
CA PRO A 5 58.36 -32.30 54.42
C PRO A 5 57.39 -33.22 53.66
N VAL A 6 56.30 -33.68 54.28
CA VAL A 6 55.28 -34.48 53.53
C VAL A 6 53.82 -34.11 53.84
N ILE A 7 53.51 -33.22 54.79
CA ILE A 7 52.10 -32.85 55.10
C ILE A 7 51.86 -31.34 54.95
N GLU A 8 52.29 -30.77 53.83
CA GLU A 8 51.92 -29.40 53.41
C GLU A 8 51.62 -29.31 51.90
N GLY A 9 51.24 -30.44 51.28
CA GLY A 9 51.07 -30.58 49.83
C GLY A 9 49.64 -30.78 49.32
N LEU A 10 48.59 -30.63 50.16
CA LEU A 10 47.20 -30.93 49.76
C LEU A 10 46.17 -29.81 50.01
N ALA A 11 46.61 -28.60 50.38
CA ALA A 11 45.71 -27.45 50.57
C ALA A 11 45.68 -26.45 49.38
N ASN A 12 46.32 -26.78 48.24
CA ASN A 12 46.43 -25.88 47.08
C ASN A 12 46.15 -26.58 45.74
N LEU A 13 45.14 -27.46 45.69
CA LEU A 13 44.53 -27.83 44.41
C LEU A 13 43.56 -26.73 43.99
N GLY A 14 44.09 -25.86 43.13
CA GLY A 14 43.51 -24.58 42.76
C GLY A 14 42.04 -24.62 42.37
N THR A 15 41.37 -23.53 42.73
CA THR A 15 40.21 -23.02 42.01
C THR A 15 40.61 -22.92 40.54
N LEU A 16 40.23 -23.93 39.75
CA LEU A 16 40.30 -23.89 38.30
C LEU A 16 39.64 -22.57 37.86
N PRO A 17 40.32 -21.70 37.11
CA PRO A 17 39.62 -20.59 36.50
C PRO A 17 38.53 -21.23 35.65
N THR A 18 37.26 -20.93 35.95
CA THR A 18 36.15 -21.31 35.08
C THR A 18 36.45 -20.66 33.73
N ARG A 19 37.11 -21.40 32.83
CA ARG A 19 37.31 -21.01 31.45
C ARG A 19 35.89 -20.83 30.93
N HIS A 20 35.46 -19.57 30.80
CA HIS A 20 34.30 -19.23 30.00
C HIS A 20 34.62 -19.74 28.59
N ARG A 21 34.20 -20.97 28.30
CA ARG A 21 34.29 -21.52 26.95
C ARG A 21 33.48 -20.56 26.09
N PRO A 22 34.09 -19.93 25.06
CA PRO A 22 33.30 -19.15 24.12
C PRO A 22 32.18 -20.04 23.58
N PRO A 23 30.96 -19.50 23.38
CA PRO A 23 29.84 -20.29 22.89
C PRO A 23 30.27 -21.03 21.63
N SER A 24 29.93 -22.32 21.54
CA SER A 24 30.32 -23.13 20.38
C SER A 24 29.80 -22.49 19.10
N PRO A 25 30.55 -22.53 17.99
CA PRO A 25 30.13 -21.96 16.70
C PRO A 25 28.74 -22.46 16.24
N SER A 26 28.36 -23.68 16.64
CA SER A 26 27.06 -24.29 16.37
C SER A 26 25.88 -23.55 17.02
N ARG A 27 26.01 -23.06 18.25
CA ARG A 27 24.92 -22.33 18.95
C ARG A 27 24.66 -20.96 18.32
N GLY A 28 25.71 -20.27 17.88
CA GLY A 28 25.59 -18.99 17.19
C GLY A 28 24.84 -19.09 15.86
N ARG A 29 25.08 -20.17 15.09
CA ARG A 29 24.37 -20.44 13.84
C ARG A 29 22.90 -20.80 14.08
N LEU A 30 22.61 -21.63 15.08
CA LEU A 30 21.23 -21.98 15.44
C LEU A 30 20.40 -20.75 15.82
N HIS A 31 20.93 -19.83 16.62
CA HIS A 31 20.20 -18.61 16.99
C HIS A 31 19.94 -17.71 15.77
N THR A 32 20.90 -17.58 14.84
CA THR A 32 20.68 -16.83 13.60
C THR A 32 19.60 -17.48 12.74
N ALA A 33 19.58 -18.81 12.64
CA ALA A 33 18.54 -19.53 11.92
C ALA A 33 17.16 -19.28 12.54
N ILE A 34 17.03 -19.35 13.87
CA ILE A 34 15.78 -19.04 14.57
C ILE A 34 15.31 -17.61 14.30
N ASP A 35 16.22 -16.63 14.35
CA ASP A 35 15.87 -15.23 14.10
C ASP A 35 15.39 -15.00 12.66
N VAL A 36 16.07 -15.63 11.68
CA VAL A 36 15.68 -15.57 10.27
C VAL A 36 14.32 -16.24 10.07
N LEU A 37 14.09 -17.43 10.63
CA LEU A 37 12.80 -18.11 10.56
C LEU A 37 11.68 -17.30 11.23
N THR A 38 11.96 -16.62 12.35
CA THR A 38 11.02 -15.71 13.01
C THR A 38 10.68 -14.53 12.11
N GLY A 39 11.69 -13.92 11.47
CA GLY A 39 11.49 -12.86 10.49
C GLY A 39 10.66 -13.32 9.29
N MET A 40 10.97 -14.49 8.71
CA MET A 40 10.22 -15.06 7.59
C MET A 40 8.77 -15.36 7.96
N ALA A 41 8.52 -15.93 9.14
CA ALA A 41 7.16 -16.13 9.65
C ALA A 41 6.41 -14.80 9.79
N GLY A 42 7.11 -13.75 10.26
CA GLY A 42 6.57 -12.40 10.30
C GLY A 42 6.24 -11.84 8.91
N GLY A 43 7.12 -12.00 7.93
CA GLY A 43 6.89 -11.59 6.55
C GLY A 43 5.70 -12.30 5.89
N LEU A 44 5.57 -13.62 6.09
CA LEU A 44 4.42 -14.40 5.61
C LEU A 44 3.11 -13.95 6.27
N ALA A 45 3.13 -13.62 7.57
CA ALA A 45 1.98 -13.06 8.25
C ALA A 45 1.60 -11.67 7.70
N LEU A 46 2.59 -10.81 7.42
CA LEU A 46 2.34 -9.52 6.75
C LEU A 46 1.71 -9.71 5.37
N TRP A 47 2.20 -10.65 4.55
CA TRP A 47 1.59 -10.97 3.26
C TRP A 47 0.13 -11.42 3.41
N ALA A 48 -0.14 -12.33 4.33
CA ALA A 48 -1.47 -12.90 4.56
C ALA A 48 -2.49 -11.87 5.10
N ALA A 49 -2.02 -10.69 5.56
CA ALA A 49 -2.91 -9.59 5.93
C ALA A 49 -3.55 -8.89 4.72
N PHE A 50 -3.02 -9.09 3.51
CA PHE A 50 -3.54 -8.49 2.28
C PHE A 50 -4.45 -9.47 1.51
N PRO A 51 -5.36 -8.95 0.65
CA PRO A 51 -6.07 -9.78 -0.31
C PRO A 51 -5.10 -10.65 -1.14
N PRO A 52 -5.46 -11.91 -1.43
CA PRO A 52 -6.80 -12.50 -1.26
C PRO A 52 -7.09 -13.07 0.13
N VAL A 53 -6.09 -13.19 1.02
CA VAL A 53 -6.28 -13.78 2.35
C VAL A 53 -6.98 -12.79 3.30
N ALA A 54 -6.55 -11.53 3.28
CA ALA A 54 -7.15 -10.42 4.02
C ALA A 54 -7.34 -10.67 5.54
N ALA A 55 -6.46 -11.46 6.15
CA ALA A 55 -6.50 -11.75 7.58
C ALA A 55 -5.80 -10.65 8.38
N TRP A 56 -6.49 -9.53 8.58
CA TRP A 56 -5.93 -8.30 9.17
C TRP A 56 -5.16 -8.47 10.50
N PRO A 57 -5.50 -9.40 11.44
CA PRO A 57 -4.72 -9.57 12.66
C PRO A 57 -3.28 -10.05 12.40
N LEU A 58 -3.05 -10.69 11.24
CA LEU A 58 -1.72 -11.12 10.82
C LEU A 58 -0.80 -9.94 10.50
N ALA A 59 -1.32 -8.72 10.25
CA ALA A 59 -0.49 -7.53 10.19
C ALA A 59 0.18 -7.25 11.55
N ILE A 60 -0.58 -7.34 12.64
CA ILE A 60 -0.07 -7.16 14.02
C ILE A 60 0.94 -8.26 14.35
N LEU A 61 0.58 -9.53 14.08
CA LEU A 61 1.48 -10.66 14.33
C LEU A 61 2.76 -10.55 13.50
N GLY A 62 2.65 -10.15 12.23
CA GLY A 62 3.75 -9.95 11.32
C GLY A 62 4.74 -8.91 11.83
N VAL A 63 4.25 -7.71 12.17
CA VAL A 63 5.08 -6.65 12.77
C VAL A 63 5.72 -7.12 14.08
N LEU A 64 4.97 -7.83 14.93
CA LEU A 64 5.46 -8.36 16.20
C LEU A 64 6.64 -9.31 15.99
N LEU A 65 6.51 -10.28 15.09
CA LEU A 65 7.53 -11.29 14.81
C LEU A 65 8.78 -10.67 14.16
N VAL A 66 8.59 -9.78 13.18
CA VAL A 66 9.68 -9.03 12.54
C VAL A 66 10.46 -8.20 13.58
N THR A 67 9.74 -7.50 14.45
CA THR A 67 10.35 -6.70 15.53
C THR A 67 11.06 -7.58 16.56
N ALA A 68 10.47 -8.72 16.93
CA ALA A 68 11.06 -9.67 17.88
C ALA A 68 12.34 -10.29 17.35
N GLY A 69 12.33 -10.79 16.10
CA GLY A 69 13.49 -11.32 15.40
C GLY A 69 14.59 -10.27 15.23
N GLY A 70 14.22 -9.04 14.84
CA GLY A 70 15.14 -7.90 14.75
C GLY A 70 15.81 -7.56 16.08
N HIS A 71 15.05 -7.48 17.17
CA HIS A 71 15.59 -7.24 18.50
C HIS A 71 16.58 -8.31 18.94
N HIS A 72 16.28 -9.59 18.69
CA HIS A 72 17.14 -10.70 19.09
C HIS A 72 18.41 -10.77 18.22
N ALA A 73 18.28 -10.58 16.91
CA ALA A 73 19.41 -10.54 15.98
C ALA A 73 20.36 -9.37 16.24
N PHE A 74 19.80 -8.20 16.60
CA PHE A 74 20.56 -7.00 16.92
C PHE A 74 21.14 -7.03 18.34
N ALA A 75 20.65 -7.85 19.26
CA ALA A 75 21.24 -8.00 20.58
C ALA A 75 22.66 -8.59 20.49
N ALA A 76 23.57 -8.15 21.36
CA ALA A 76 24.91 -8.73 21.43
C ALA A 76 24.81 -10.15 22.01
N ARG A 77 25.39 -11.14 21.32
CA ARG A 77 25.43 -12.55 21.77
C ARG A 77 26.72 -12.91 22.51
N GLY A 78 27.64 -11.94 22.64
CA GLY A 78 28.90 -12.08 23.37
C GLY A 78 29.41 -10.72 23.82
N ARG A 79 30.32 -10.74 24.80
CA ARG A 79 30.82 -9.54 25.50
C ARG A 79 31.50 -8.51 24.57
N PHE A 80 32.06 -8.97 23.45
CA PHE A 80 32.81 -8.15 22.49
C PHE A 80 32.30 -8.25 21.05
N GLU A 81 31.00 -8.54 20.84
CA GLU A 81 30.47 -8.65 19.49
C GLU A 81 30.42 -7.27 18.80
N PRO A 82 31.13 -7.08 17.66
CA PRO A 82 31.22 -5.77 17.01
C PRO A 82 29.88 -5.37 16.37
N LEU A 83 29.55 -4.07 16.42
CA LEU A 83 28.30 -3.52 15.90
C LEU A 83 27.99 -3.92 14.44
N PRO A 84 28.95 -3.94 13.49
CA PRO A 84 28.68 -4.38 12.12
C PRO A 84 28.12 -5.80 12.01
N ARG A 85 28.54 -6.74 12.87
CA ARG A 85 27.99 -8.11 12.87
C ARG A 85 26.53 -8.12 13.31
N ARG A 86 26.18 -7.30 14.30
CA ARG A 86 24.82 -7.16 14.84
C ARG A 86 23.88 -6.53 13.80
N VAL A 87 24.37 -5.49 13.13
CA VAL A 87 23.69 -4.85 11.99
C VAL A 87 23.47 -5.86 10.87
N GLY A 88 24.51 -6.60 10.47
CA GLY A 88 24.42 -7.60 9.40
C GLY A 88 23.39 -8.71 9.69
N ARG A 89 23.32 -9.19 10.94
CA ARG A 89 22.28 -10.16 11.34
C ARG A 89 20.87 -9.57 11.26
N ALA A 90 20.66 -8.37 11.79
CA ALA A 90 19.35 -7.71 11.74
C ALA A 90 18.92 -7.42 10.29
N ALA A 91 19.85 -6.97 9.45
CA ALA A 91 19.61 -6.79 8.02
C ALA A 91 19.25 -8.11 7.34
N LEU A 92 19.92 -9.22 7.65
CA LEU A 92 19.58 -10.54 7.12
C LEU A 92 18.16 -10.98 7.52
N VAL A 93 17.77 -10.78 8.79
CA VAL A 93 16.41 -11.08 9.27
C VAL A 93 15.38 -10.22 8.55
N GLY A 94 15.63 -8.92 8.41
CA GLY A 94 14.72 -8.02 7.70
C GLY A 94 14.63 -8.30 6.21
N PHE A 95 15.75 -8.65 5.56
CA PHE A 95 15.74 -9.04 4.15
C PHE A 95 14.95 -10.34 3.94
N ALA A 96 15.14 -11.35 4.80
CA ALA A 96 14.38 -12.59 4.74
C ALA A 96 12.88 -12.37 5.02
N ALA A 97 12.53 -11.51 5.98
CA ALA A 97 11.16 -11.09 6.24
C ALA A 97 10.54 -10.37 5.05
N GLY A 98 11.28 -9.42 4.47
CA GLY A 98 10.88 -8.66 3.29
C GLY A 98 10.65 -9.57 2.08
N LEU A 99 11.53 -10.54 1.82
CA LEU A 99 11.31 -11.53 0.76
C LEU A 99 10.06 -12.38 1.04
N ALA A 100 9.90 -12.84 2.28
CA ALA A 100 8.74 -13.62 2.69
C ALA A 100 7.41 -12.84 2.57
N GLN A 101 7.44 -11.52 2.66
CA GLN A 101 6.30 -10.65 2.43
C GLN A 101 6.10 -10.35 0.93
N PHE A 102 7.10 -9.77 0.27
CA PHE A 102 6.94 -9.14 -1.04
C PHE A 102 6.97 -10.11 -2.20
N VAL A 103 7.67 -11.25 -2.09
CA VAL A 103 7.64 -12.29 -3.14
C VAL A 103 6.21 -12.79 -3.36
N PRO A 104 5.47 -13.26 -2.35
CA PRO A 104 4.08 -13.67 -2.56
C PRO A 104 3.11 -12.50 -2.73
N LEU A 105 3.35 -11.34 -2.11
CA LEU A 105 2.46 -10.17 -2.24
C LEU A 105 2.42 -9.64 -3.67
N LEU A 106 3.58 -9.61 -4.34
CA LEU A 106 3.75 -9.08 -5.70
C LEU A 106 3.70 -10.16 -6.78
N ALA A 107 3.33 -11.39 -6.44
CA ALA A 107 3.28 -12.51 -7.38
C ALA A 107 2.36 -12.26 -8.58
N TRP A 108 1.42 -11.31 -8.47
CA TRP A 108 0.59 -10.83 -9.57
C TRP A 108 1.41 -10.20 -10.72
N LEU A 109 2.59 -9.65 -10.45
CA LEU A 109 3.44 -9.02 -11.48
C LEU A 109 4.11 -10.04 -12.42
N ARG A 110 4.05 -11.35 -12.09
CA ARG A 110 4.61 -12.43 -12.92
C ARG A 110 3.98 -12.49 -14.32
N VAL A 111 2.75 -12.01 -14.47
CA VAL A 111 2.05 -11.93 -15.76
C VAL A 111 2.74 -11.01 -16.76
N VAL A 112 3.49 -10.01 -16.28
CA VAL A 112 4.31 -9.11 -17.12
C VAL A 112 5.66 -9.78 -17.39
N THR A 113 6.41 -10.10 -16.33
CA THR A 113 7.62 -10.93 -16.43
C THR A 113 8.07 -11.39 -15.04
N PRO A 114 8.54 -12.66 -14.89
CA PRO A 114 9.15 -13.13 -13.64
C PRO A 114 10.34 -12.28 -13.16
N LEU A 115 11.08 -11.66 -14.09
CA LEU A 115 12.26 -10.84 -13.76
C LEU A 115 11.85 -9.56 -13.02
N ALA A 116 10.90 -8.79 -13.57
CA ALA A 116 10.43 -7.55 -12.94
C ALA A 116 9.79 -7.82 -11.57
N TRP A 117 9.01 -8.90 -11.46
CA TRP A 117 8.46 -9.36 -10.19
C TRP A 117 9.56 -9.60 -9.14
N LEU A 118 10.57 -10.39 -9.47
CA LEU A 118 11.61 -10.74 -8.50
C LEU A 118 12.49 -9.54 -8.15
N VAL A 119 12.86 -8.72 -9.13
CA VAL A 119 13.66 -7.50 -8.92
C VAL A 119 12.91 -6.53 -7.99
N LEU A 120 11.62 -6.29 -8.23
CA LEU A 120 10.81 -5.44 -7.37
C LEU A 120 10.69 -6.03 -5.97
N ALA A 121 10.37 -7.32 -5.83
CA ALA A 121 10.27 -7.97 -4.52
C ALA A 121 11.59 -7.91 -3.72
N VAL A 122 12.74 -8.06 -4.38
CA VAL A 122 14.07 -7.92 -3.76
C VAL A 122 14.35 -6.47 -3.35
N ALA A 123 13.98 -5.49 -4.17
CA ALA A 123 14.13 -4.08 -3.85
C ALA A 123 13.27 -3.70 -2.63
N GLU A 124 12.01 -4.13 -2.59
CA GLU A 124 11.11 -3.93 -1.46
C GLU A 124 11.63 -4.62 -0.18
N ALA A 125 12.21 -5.82 -0.31
CA ALA A 125 12.83 -6.52 0.82
C ALA A 125 14.04 -5.77 1.42
N ALA A 126 14.76 -4.98 0.61
CA ALA A 126 15.87 -4.17 1.10
C ALA A 126 15.40 -3.06 2.05
N TYR A 127 14.22 -2.46 1.82
CA TYR A 127 13.63 -1.49 2.74
C TYR A 127 13.33 -2.11 4.11
N ILE A 128 12.75 -3.32 4.12
CA ILE A 128 12.51 -4.06 5.37
C ILE A 128 13.82 -4.43 6.07
N ALA A 129 14.88 -4.76 5.32
CA ALA A 129 16.21 -4.98 5.89
C ALA A 129 16.72 -3.76 6.67
N VAL A 130 16.58 -2.56 6.10
CA VAL A 130 16.97 -1.29 6.76
C VAL A 130 16.08 -1.01 7.97
N LEU A 131 14.76 -1.19 7.83
CA LEU A 131 13.82 -1.02 8.93
C LEU A 131 14.17 -1.90 10.13
N VAL A 132 14.45 -3.19 9.92
CA VAL A 132 14.76 -4.14 11.01
C VAL A 132 16.06 -3.79 11.73
N VAL A 133 17.05 -3.22 11.04
CA VAL A 133 18.24 -2.63 11.68
C VAL A 133 17.82 -1.46 12.59
N GLY A 134 16.93 -0.59 12.12
CA GLY A 134 16.34 0.51 12.88
C GLY A 134 15.60 0.03 14.14
N LEU A 135 14.69 -0.94 13.99
CA LEU A 135 13.95 -1.57 15.08
C LEU A 135 14.90 -2.18 16.13
N GLY A 136 15.93 -2.90 15.65
CA GLY A 136 16.97 -3.46 16.49
C GLY A 136 17.77 -2.41 17.28
N ALA A 137 18.01 -1.22 16.70
CA ALA A 137 18.69 -0.12 17.37
C ALA A 137 17.81 0.54 18.43
N VAL A 138 16.57 0.92 18.11
CA VAL A 138 15.68 1.66 19.03
C VAL A 138 15.22 0.84 20.23
N ARG A 139 15.43 -0.48 20.24
CA ARG A 139 15.13 -1.38 21.36
C ARG A 139 15.71 -0.95 22.71
N VAL A 140 16.78 -0.14 22.71
CA VAL A 140 17.46 0.32 23.93
C VAL A 140 16.87 1.58 24.53
N LEU A 141 15.98 2.25 23.81
CA LEU A 141 15.29 3.44 24.30
C LEU A 141 14.18 3.05 25.29
N PRO A 142 13.88 3.92 26.28
CA PRO A 142 12.64 3.80 27.03
C PRO A 142 11.45 3.92 26.07
N LEU A 143 10.35 3.24 26.39
CA LEU A 143 9.15 3.24 25.55
C LEU A 143 9.42 2.90 24.08
N TRP A 144 10.39 2.01 23.81
CA TRP A 144 10.79 1.59 22.46
C TRP A 144 9.63 1.24 21.49
N PRO A 145 8.42 0.78 21.90
CA PRO A 145 7.32 0.56 20.96
C PRO A 145 6.95 1.81 20.16
N LEU A 146 7.06 3.02 20.74
CA LEU A 146 6.75 4.29 20.07
C LEU A 146 7.71 4.59 18.92
N PRO A 147 9.04 4.70 19.13
CA PRO A 147 9.97 4.93 18.03
C PRO A 147 10.02 3.75 17.05
N ALA A 148 9.74 2.52 17.48
CA ALA A 148 9.61 1.39 16.57
C ALA A 148 8.43 1.57 15.60
N ALA A 149 7.26 1.98 16.07
CA ALA A 149 6.10 2.26 15.23
C ALA A 149 6.33 3.46 14.30
N MET A 150 7.03 4.50 14.76
CA MET A 150 7.42 5.65 13.96
C MET A 150 8.39 5.27 12.82
N LEU A 151 9.28 4.30 13.05
CA LEU A 151 10.18 3.81 12.00
C LEU A 151 9.46 3.03 10.89
N TRP A 152 8.35 2.36 11.19
CA TRP A 152 7.49 1.80 10.14
C TRP A 152 6.93 2.89 9.23
N VAL A 153 6.43 3.99 9.81
CA VAL A 153 5.97 5.14 9.03
C VAL A 153 7.12 5.76 8.22
N ALA A 154 8.31 5.89 8.81
CA ALA A 154 9.49 6.42 8.11
C ALA A 154 9.91 5.54 6.92
N GLU A 155 9.91 4.23 7.08
CA GLU A 155 10.22 3.30 5.99
C GLU A 155 9.20 3.40 4.86
N GLU A 156 7.91 3.35 5.18
CA GLU A 156 6.84 3.48 4.18
C GLU A 156 6.91 4.83 3.45
N ALA A 157 7.22 5.92 4.17
CA ALA A 157 7.35 7.25 3.59
C ALA A 157 8.52 7.35 2.59
N VAL A 158 9.62 6.67 2.85
CA VAL A 158 10.78 6.61 1.93
C VAL A 158 10.43 5.75 0.71
N ARG A 159 9.88 4.57 0.93
CA ARG A 159 9.52 3.61 -0.13
C ARG A 159 8.43 4.16 -1.06
N ALA A 160 7.51 4.95 -0.52
CA ALA A 160 6.48 5.68 -1.26
C ALA A 160 7.02 6.79 -2.17
N ARG A 161 8.32 7.12 -2.14
CA ARG A 161 8.91 8.23 -2.91
C ARG A 161 10.17 7.86 -3.69
N LEU A 162 10.94 6.88 -3.22
CA LEU A 162 12.24 6.54 -3.77
C LEU A 162 12.36 5.04 -4.08
N PRO A 163 13.08 4.67 -5.16
CA PRO A 163 13.38 5.47 -6.35
C PRO A 163 12.12 5.62 -7.25
N LEU A 164 12.24 6.37 -8.36
CA LEU A 164 11.22 6.42 -9.43
C LEU A 164 9.81 6.83 -8.97
N HIS A 165 9.70 7.82 -8.09
CA HIS A 165 8.45 8.28 -7.48
C HIS A 165 7.77 7.26 -6.54
N GLY A 166 8.43 6.13 -6.28
CA GLY A 166 8.11 5.22 -5.19
C GLY A 166 7.08 4.14 -5.52
N PHE A 167 6.87 3.26 -4.53
CA PHE A 167 5.95 2.13 -4.60
C PHE A 167 5.30 1.92 -3.24
N THR A 168 3.97 2.06 -3.16
CA THR A 168 3.24 2.08 -1.88
C THR A 168 2.56 0.76 -1.53
N TRP A 169 2.68 -0.26 -2.38
CA TRP A 169 2.06 -1.56 -2.13
C TRP A 169 2.64 -2.22 -0.87
N GLY A 170 1.80 -2.93 -0.12
CA GLY A 170 2.24 -3.58 1.13
C GLY A 170 2.39 -2.67 2.35
N ARG A 171 1.99 -1.39 2.27
CA ARG A 171 1.83 -0.54 3.47
C ARG A 171 0.85 -1.16 4.46
N LEU A 172 1.17 -1.11 5.74
CA LEU A 172 0.34 -1.69 6.81
C LEU A 172 -1.09 -1.13 6.77
N ALA A 173 -1.25 0.17 6.51
CA ALA A 173 -2.56 0.81 6.36
C ALA A 173 -3.48 0.13 5.34
N PHE A 174 -2.94 -0.33 4.21
CA PHE A 174 -3.72 -0.96 3.15
C PHE A 174 -4.13 -2.41 3.46
N SER A 175 -3.60 -3.00 4.53
CA SER A 175 -4.13 -4.24 5.11
C SER A 175 -5.36 -4.02 6.01
N GLN A 176 -5.74 -2.76 6.25
CA GLN A 176 -6.81 -2.36 7.16
C GLN A 176 -7.99 -1.63 6.47
N PRO A 177 -8.54 -2.13 5.34
CA PRO A 177 -9.59 -1.44 4.59
C PRO A 177 -10.97 -1.43 5.30
N ASP A 178 -11.27 -2.47 6.09
CA ASP A 178 -12.49 -2.59 6.88
C ASP A 178 -12.20 -3.34 8.19
N THR A 179 -11.55 -2.66 9.12
CA THR A 179 -11.07 -3.21 10.38
C THR A 179 -11.24 -2.18 11.51
N PRO A 180 -10.98 -2.58 12.76
CA PRO A 180 -11.04 -1.65 13.90
C PRO A 180 -10.10 -0.45 13.78
N PHE A 181 -9.09 -0.49 12.91
CA PHE A 181 -8.16 0.63 12.71
C PHE A 181 -8.60 1.59 11.61
N THR A 182 -9.53 1.21 10.72
CA THR A 182 -9.84 1.95 9.50
C THR A 182 -10.29 3.39 9.77
N ALA A 183 -11.09 3.62 10.83
CA ALA A 183 -11.59 4.96 11.14
C ALA A 183 -10.47 5.95 11.53
N LEU A 184 -9.28 5.47 11.95
CA LEU A 184 -8.12 6.34 12.19
C LEU A 184 -7.63 7.00 10.89
N ALA A 185 -7.94 6.44 9.72
CA ALA A 185 -7.59 7.02 8.43
C ALA A 185 -8.16 8.44 8.26
N ALA A 186 -9.37 8.71 8.75
CA ALA A 186 -9.99 10.04 8.69
C ALA A 186 -9.28 11.08 9.60
N LEU A 187 -8.46 10.62 10.55
CA LEU A 187 -7.75 11.50 11.48
C LEU A 187 -6.34 11.86 11.00
N GLY A 188 -5.59 10.89 10.47
CA GLY A 188 -4.19 11.10 10.10
C GLY A 188 -3.72 10.27 8.91
N GLY A 189 -4.66 9.81 8.09
CA GLY A 189 -4.41 9.07 6.86
C GLY A 189 -3.76 7.70 7.07
N ALA A 190 -3.25 7.15 5.97
CA ALA A 190 -2.43 5.93 5.98
C ALA A 190 -1.28 5.95 7.02
N PRO A 191 -0.52 7.05 7.21
CA PRO A 191 0.55 7.09 8.22
C PRO A 191 0.09 6.79 9.65
N LEU A 192 -1.07 7.32 10.07
CA LEU A 192 -1.59 7.09 11.42
C LEU A 192 -2.06 5.65 11.61
N VAL A 193 -2.64 5.04 10.58
CA VAL A 193 -3.06 3.63 10.63
C VAL A 193 -1.86 2.70 10.69
N THR A 194 -0.83 2.94 9.85
CA THR A 194 0.45 2.22 9.92
C THR A 194 1.06 2.32 11.32
N PHE A 195 1.12 3.54 11.88
CA PHE A 195 1.60 3.77 13.24
C PHE A 195 0.80 2.98 14.29
N ALA A 196 -0.54 3.01 14.23
CA ALA A 196 -1.40 2.35 15.20
C ALA A 196 -1.25 0.82 15.16
N VAL A 197 -1.17 0.22 13.98
CA VAL A 197 -0.93 -1.23 13.81
C VAL A 197 0.45 -1.60 14.37
N ALA A 198 1.50 -0.87 14.00
CA ALA A 198 2.84 -1.14 14.46
C ALA A 198 3.02 -0.92 15.97
N LEU A 199 2.38 0.12 16.53
CA LEU A 199 2.39 0.39 17.96
C LEU A 199 1.68 -0.71 18.74
N THR A 200 0.53 -1.19 18.25
CA THR A 200 -0.20 -2.32 18.85
C THR A 200 0.70 -3.55 18.94
N ALA A 201 1.41 -3.88 17.85
CA ALA A 201 2.35 -5.00 17.82
C ALA A 201 3.54 -4.80 18.79
N GLY A 202 4.11 -3.59 18.83
CA GLY A 202 5.20 -3.24 19.74
C GLY A 202 4.80 -3.32 21.22
N LEU A 203 3.61 -2.83 21.56
CA LEU A 203 3.05 -2.91 22.91
C LEU A 203 2.75 -4.35 23.34
N ALA A 204 2.18 -5.16 22.44
CA ALA A 204 1.97 -6.59 22.70
C ALA A 204 3.29 -7.34 22.96
N LEU A 205 4.33 -7.04 22.17
CA LEU A 205 5.67 -7.60 22.37
C LEU A 205 6.30 -7.11 23.70
N ALA A 206 6.12 -5.84 24.05
CA ALA A 206 6.60 -5.29 25.32
C ALA A 206 5.90 -5.97 26.51
N ALA A 207 4.58 -6.14 26.44
CA ALA A 207 3.79 -6.84 27.44
C ALA A 207 4.29 -8.28 27.64
N GLY A 208 4.42 -9.06 26.55
CA GLY A 208 4.91 -10.44 26.60
C GLY A 208 6.29 -10.58 27.26
N ARG A 209 7.18 -9.60 27.10
CA ARG A 209 8.50 -9.57 27.78
C ARG A 209 8.40 -9.20 29.26
N ALA A 210 7.37 -8.47 29.66
CA ALA A 210 7.15 -8.00 31.02
C ALA A 210 6.33 -8.98 31.89
N VAL A 211 5.79 -10.07 31.34
CA VAL A 211 5.06 -11.11 32.11
C VAL A 211 5.97 -11.87 33.11
N ARG A 212 7.28 -11.66 33.09
CA ARG A 212 8.20 -12.27 34.06
C ARG A 212 8.24 -11.49 35.38
N PRO A 213 8.23 -12.17 36.54
CA PRO A 213 8.32 -11.51 37.85
C PRO A 213 9.56 -10.59 37.93
N PRO A 214 9.53 -9.51 38.74
CA PRO A 214 8.59 -9.20 39.84
C PRO A 214 7.33 -8.38 39.46
N ALA A 215 6.41 -8.19 40.42
CA ALA A 215 5.10 -7.50 40.31
C ALA A 215 5.05 -6.18 39.51
N PRO A 216 6.00 -5.22 39.62
CA PRO A 216 5.95 -4.00 38.81
C PRO A 216 6.03 -4.26 37.30
N ARG A 217 6.60 -5.40 36.87
CA ARG A 217 6.60 -5.79 35.45
C ARG A 217 5.24 -6.31 34.99
N LEU A 218 4.46 -6.94 35.87
CA LEU A 218 3.10 -7.37 35.57
C LEU A 218 2.15 -6.19 35.37
N LEU A 219 2.28 -5.13 36.19
CA LEU A 219 1.53 -3.89 36.00
C LEU A 219 1.88 -3.19 34.68
N ALA A 220 3.17 -3.14 34.34
CA ALA A 220 3.62 -2.61 33.06
C ALA A 220 3.10 -3.46 31.87
N ALA A 221 3.05 -4.79 32.02
CA ALA A 221 2.49 -5.69 31.01
C ALA A 221 0.98 -5.44 30.82
N ALA A 222 0.22 -5.34 31.91
CA ALA A 222 -1.21 -5.03 31.87
C ALA A 222 -1.47 -3.66 31.22
N ALA A 223 -0.75 -2.62 31.62
CA ALA A 223 -0.87 -1.30 31.02
C ALA A 223 -0.55 -1.31 29.52
N ALA A 224 0.48 -2.03 29.09
CA ALA A 224 0.83 -2.18 27.68
C ALA A 224 -0.26 -2.94 26.89
N LEU A 225 -0.87 -3.97 27.46
CA LEU A 225 -2.00 -4.69 26.84
C LEU A 225 -3.25 -3.81 26.73
N VAL A 226 -3.57 -3.05 27.78
CA VAL A 226 -4.68 -2.09 27.74
C VAL A 226 -4.44 -1.04 26.66
N ALA A 227 -3.22 -0.48 26.59
CA ALA A 227 -2.87 0.47 25.53
C ALA A 227 -2.91 -0.14 24.13
N ALA A 228 -2.50 -1.40 23.97
CA ALA A 228 -2.58 -2.13 22.70
C ALA A 228 -4.04 -2.36 22.27
N ALA A 229 -4.93 -2.68 23.22
CA ALA A 229 -6.36 -2.86 22.95
C ALA A 229 -7.10 -1.53 22.72
N ALA A 230 -6.62 -0.44 23.32
CA ALA A 230 -7.24 0.88 23.20
C ALA A 230 -7.20 1.42 21.76
N LEU A 231 -6.12 1.18 21.00
CA LEU A 231 -5.98 1.69 19.62
C LEU A 231 -7.09 1.20 18.66
N PRO A 232 -7.34 -0.12 18.51
CA PRO A 232 -8.47 -0.61 17.72
C PRO A 232 -9.81 -0.23 18.38
N GLY A 233 -9.88 -0.15 19.72
CA GLY A 233 -11.09 0.29 20.42
C GLY A 233 -11.48 1.74 20.09
N ILE A 234 -10.52 2.65 20.03
CA ILE A 234 -10.73 4.05 19.60
C ILE A 234 -11.28 4.07 18.18
N GLY A 235 -10.69 3.32 17.25
CA GLY A 235 -11.16 3.29 15.87
C GLY A 235 -12.59 2.76 15.72
N MET A 236 -13.01 1.78 16.54
CA MET A 236 -14.40 1.32 16.57
C MET A 236 -15.40 2.39 17.05
N LEU A 237 -14.96 3.31 17.91
CA LEU A 237 -15.80 4.37 18.48
C LEU A 237 -15.84 5.64 17.64
N LEU A 238 -14.90 5.79 16.70
CA LEU A 238 -14.86 6.96 15.81
C LEU A 238 -16.01 6.91 14.81
N PRO A 239 -16.77 8.03 14.67
CA PRO A 239 -17.84 8.09 13.70
C PRO A 239 -17.28 8.01 12.28
N ARG A 240 -17.98 7.28 11.40
CA ARG A 240 -17.72 7.23 9.96
C ARG A 240 -18.94 7.81 9.23
N PRO A 241 -19.02 9.15 9.06
CA PRO A 241 -20.20 9.78 8.49
C PRO A 241 -20.38 9.37 7.04
N SER A 242 -21.61 8.99 6.67
CA SER A 242 -21.99 8.56 5.32
C SER A 242 -23.12 9.41 4.72
N ASP A 243 -23.46 10.52 5.36
CA ASP A 243 -24.42 11.52 4.89
C ASP A 243 -23.87 12.33 3.69
N GLY A 244 -24.75 13.04 2.98
CA GLY A 244 -24.40 13.91 1.85
C GLY A 244 -25.55 14.09 0.88
N THR A 245 -25.37 14.96 -0.12
CA THR A 245 -26.37 15.17 -1.17
C THR A 245 -26.44 13.93 -2.07
N PRO A 246 -27.58 13.26 -2.23
CA PRO A 246 -27.67 12.04 -3.02
C PRO A 246 -27.44 12.34 -4.52
N LEU A 247 -26.57 11.56 -5.14
CA LEU A 247 -26.33 11.56 -6.59
C LEU A 247 -26.41 10.11 -7.10
N ARG A 248 -27.24 9.85 -8.10
CA ARG A 248 -27.26 8.54 -8.77
C ARG A 248 -26.18 8.47 -9.84
N VAL A 249 -25.32 7.48 -9.75
CA VAL A 249 -24.21 7.26 -10.68
C VAL A 249 -24.27 5.86 -11.27
N ALA A 250 -23.81 5.73 -12.51
CA ALA A 250 -23.61 4.43 -13.14
C ALA A 250 -22.16 4.20 -13.54
N VAL A 251 -21.70 2.96 -13.43
CA VAL A 251 -20.42 2.48 -13.97
C VAL A 251 -20.72 1.51 -15.09
N VAL A 252 -20.07 1.69 -16.24
CA VAL A 252 -20.18 0.78 -17.38
C VAL A 252 -18.85 0.03 -17.54
N GLN A 253 -18.88 -1.28 -17.33
CA GLN A 253 -17.77 -2.19 -17.54
C GLN A 253 -18.02 -3.01 -18.82
N GLY A 254 -17.28 -2.72 -19.88
CA GLY A 254 -17.45 -3.39 -21.19
C GLY A 254 -16.76 -4.75 -21.29
N ASN A 255 -15.74 -5.01 -20.46
CA ASN A 255 -14.82 -6.15 -20.58
C ASN A 255 -13.87 -6.06 -21.80
N VAL A 256 -12.84 -6.92 -21.81
CA VAL A 256 -11.86 -7.04 -22.89
C VAL A 256 -12.05 -8.36 -23.67
N PRO A 257 -11.67 -8.43 -24.95
CA PRO A 257 -11.77 -9.67 -25.74
C PRO A 257 -10.86 -10.80 -25.25
N GLN A 258 -9.69 -10.46 -24.69
CA GLN A 258 -8.73 -11.42 -24.12
C GLN A 258 -7.98 -10.78 -22.93
N PRO A 259 -7.66 -11.54 -21.86
CA PRO A 259 -6.83 -11.06 -20.76
C PRO A 259 -5.32 -11.04 -21.10
N GLY A 260 -4.50 -10.41 -20.25
CA GLY A 260 -3.03 -10.34 -20.40
C GLY A 260 -2.55 -9.05 -21.04
N THR A 261 -1.26 -8.91 -21.37
CA THR A 261 -0.64 -7.65 -21.87
C THR A 261 -1.11 -7.24 -23.27
N HIS A 262 -1.77 -8.12 -24.02
CA HIS A 262 -2.33 -7.86 -25.36
C HIS A 262 -3.86 -7.68 -25.33
N PHE A 263 -4.39 -7.17 -24.21
CA PHE A 263 -5.82 -7.09 -23.94
C PHE A 263 -6.62 -6.20 -24.91
N LEU A 264 -5.95 -5.27 -25.60
CA LEU A 264 -6.59 -4.37 -26.56
C LEU A 264 -7.21 -5.14 -27.74
N GLY A 265 -6.69 -6.32 -28.09
CA GLY A 265 -7.26 -7.17 -29.14
C GLY A 265 -7.24 -6.49 -30.52
N ARG A 266 -8.39 -6.45 -31.20
CA ARG A 266 -8.57 -5.69 -32.45
C ARG A 266 -8.90 -4.24 -32.11
N ALA A 267 -8.37 -3.30 -32.90
CA ALA A 267 -8.67 -1.88 -32.73
C ALA A 267 -10.19 -1.63 -32.65
N GLN A 268 -10.59 -0.78 -31.70
CA GLN A 268 -11.96 -0.40 -31.38
C GLN A 268 -12.82 -1.49 -30.72
N GLN A 269 -12.30 -2.69 -30.46
CA GLN A 269 -13.11 -3.74 -29.84
C GLN A 269 -13.47 -3.41 -28.38
N VAL A 270 -12.53 -2.84 -27.62
CA VAL A 270 -12.78 -2.43 -26.24
C VAL A 270 -13.78 -1.28 -26.21
N LEU A 271 -13.63 -0.30 -27.11
CA LEU A 271 -14.61 0.77 -27.28
C LEU A 271 -16.01 0.23 -27.59
N ALA A 272 -16.13 -0.66 -28.58
CA ALA A 272 -17.40 -1.25 -29.00
C ALA A 272 -18.11 -1.97 -27.86
N ASN A 273 -17.37 -2.65 -26.97
CA ASN A 273 -17.93 -3.30 -25.80
C ASN A 273 -18.56 -2.28 -24.82
N HIS A 274 -17.86 -1.17 -24.51
CA HIS A 274 -18.38 -0.12 -23.63
C HIS A 274 -19.57 0.61 -24.24
N VAL A 275 -19.53 0.85 -25.56
CA VAL A 275 -20.66 1.39 -26.34
C VAL A 275 -21.87 0.46 -26.24
N GLN A 276 -21.68 -0.85 -26.39
CA GLN A 276 -22.77 -1.82 -26.32
C GLN A 276 -23.42 -1.85 -24.93
N GLU A 277 -22.63 -1.93 -23.86
CA GLU A 277 -23.16 -1.93 -22.49
C GLU A 277 -23.84 -0.59 -22.14
N SER A 278 -23.31 0.53 -22.65
CA SER A 278 -23.95 1.84 -22.44
C SER A 278 -25.28 1.97 -23.19
N LYS A 279 -25.40 1.42 -24.40
CA LYS A 279 -26.69 1.31 -25.12
C LYS A 279 -27.68 0.43 -24.34
N ARG A 280 -27.21 -0.65 -23.71
CA ARG A 280 -28.04 -1.48 -22.82
C ARG A 280 -28.49 -0.73 -21.57
N LEU A 281 -27.64 0.11 -20.98
CA LEU A 281 -28.00 0.99 -19.87
C LEU A 281 -29.09 1.98 -20.33
N ALA A 282 -28.88 2.69 -21.44
CA ALA A 282 -29.84 3.64 -21.98
C ALA A 282 -31.21 3.00 -22.23
N ALA A 283 -31.24 1.82 -22.88
CA ALA A 283 -32.48 1.08 -23.10
C ALA A 283 -33.17 0.68 -21.78
N GLN A 284 -32.41 0.20 -20.79
CA GLN A 284 -32.97 -0.16 -19.48
C GLN A 284 -33.56 1.05 -18.74
N VAL A 285 -33.00 2.24 -18.92
CA VAL A 285 -33.55 3.49 -18.38
C VAL A 285 -34.84 3.89 -19.10
N THR A 286 -34.83 3.89 -20.43
CA THR A 286 -36.00 4.22 -21.25
C THR A 286 -37.17 3.27 -21.00
N ASP A 287 -36.91 1.98 -20.85
CA ASP A 287 -37.91 0.95 -20.56
C ASP A 287 -38.41 0.98 -19.09
N GLY A 288 -37.87 1.86 -18.24
CA GLY A 288 -38.20 1.93 -16.81
C GLY A 288 -37.68 0.76 -15.95
N ARG A 289 -36.79 -0.09 -16.50
CA ARG A 289 -36.15 -1.20 -15.79
C ARG A 289 -35.03 -0.76 -14.85
N ARG A 290 -34.47 0.43 -15.07
CA ARG A 290 -33.52 1.10 -14.18
C ARG A 290 -33.86 2.58 -14.02
N PRO A 291 -33.62 3.18 -12.84
CA PRO A 291 -33.67 4.63 -12.70
C PRO A 291 -32.61 5.31 -13.58
N ALA A 292 -32.90 6.51 -14.08
CA ALA A 292 -31.93 7.29 -14.83
C ALA A 292 -30.74 7.72 -13.94
N PRO A 293 -29.49 7.38 -14.29
CA PRO A 293 -28.32 7.93 -13.61
C PRO A 293 -28.14 9.41 -13.97
N GLN A 294 -27.46 10.16 -13.12
CA GLN A 294 -27.13 11.56 -13.36
C GLN A 294 -25.73 11.74 -13.95
N LEU A 295 -24.82 10.78 -13.72
CA LEU A 295 -23.49 10.70 -14.31
C LEU A 295 -23.16 9.24 -14.65
N VAL A 296 -22.38 9.02 -15.69
CA VAL A 296 -21.87 7.70 -16.08
C VAL A 296 -20.34 7.72 -16.13
N PHE A 297 -19.70 6.69 -15.61
CA PHE A 297 -18.25 6.54 -15.60
C PHE A 297 -17.84 5.32 -16.41
N TRP A 298 -16.98 5.55 -17.40
CA TRP A 298 -16.26 4.50 -18.12
C TRP A 298 -14.87 4.31 -17.51
N PRO A 299 -14.27 3.13 -17.64
CA PRO A 299 -12.97 2.81 -17.06
C PRO A 299 -11.80 3.38 -17.88
N GLU A 300 -10.58 3.19 -17.36
CA GLU A 300 -9.32 3.54 -18.04
C GLU A 300 -9.18 2.78 -19.36
N ASN A 301 -8.76 3.48 -20.42
CA ASN A 301 -8.60 2.92 -21.77
C ASN A 301 -9.89 2.24 -22.30
N ALA A 302 -11.07 2.74 -21.90
CA ALA A 302 -12.34 2.30 -22.47
C ALA A 302 -12.42 2.61 -23.97
N SER A 303 -11.80 3.71 -24.41
CA SER A 303 -11.43 3.93 -25.81
C SER A 303 -9.99 3.50 -26.04
N ASP A 304 -9.80 2.42 -26.81
CA ASP A 304 -8.50 1.86 -27.20
C ASP A 304 -7.86 2.56 -28.41
N VAL A 305 -8.56 3.55 -28.97
CA VAL A 305 -8.06 4.50 -29.99
C VAL A 305 -8.29 5.93 -29.50
N ASP A 306 -7.53 6.89 -30.03
CA ASP A 306 -7.71 8.31 -29.71
C ASP A 306 -9.07 8.80 -30.25
N PRO A 307 -10.05 9.09 -29.37
CA PRO A 307 -11.40 9.48 -29.78
C PRO A 307 -11.46 10.93 -30.27
N LEU A 308 -10.43 11.75 -30.03
CA LEU A 308 -10.36 13.12 -30.52
C LEU A 308 -9.86 13.18 -31.96
N ARG A 309 -9.06 12.19 -32.38
CA ARG A 309 -8.50 12.09 -33.74
C ARG A 309 -9.17 11.05 -34.63
N THR A 310 -9.98 10.15 -34.07
CA THR A 310 -10.67 9.08 -34.81
C THR A 310 -12.17 9.40 -34.94
N PRO A 311 -12.66 9.87 -36.12
CA PRO A 311 -14.05 10.31 -36.27
C PRO A 311 -15.10 9.24 -35.96
N SER A 312 -14.82 7.97 -36.26
CA SER A 312 -15.73 6.86 -35.94
C SER A 312 -15.88 6.67 -34.43
N ALA A 313 -14.76 6.63 -33.69
CA ALA A 313 -14.79 6.53 -32.23
C ALA A 313 -15.51 7.74 -31.61
N ARG A 314 -15.24 8.95 -32.12
CA ARG A 314 -15.93 10.18 -31.70
C ARG A 314 -17.44 10.07 -31.86
N ALA A 315 -17.90 9.62 -33.02
CA ALA A 315 -19.32 9.47 -33.32
C ALA A 315 -19.98 8.41 -32.42
N GLU A 316 -19.36 7.25 -32.25
CA GLU A 316 -19.89 6.18 -31.39
C GLU A 316 -20.02 6.60 -29.92
N ILE A 317 -19.03 7.32 -29.39
CA ILE A 317 -19.09 7.86 -28.03
C ILE A 317 -20.19 8.92 -27.94
N GLN A 318 -20.26 9.85 -28.90
CA GLN A 318 -21.28 10.89 -28.91
C GLN A 318 -22.70 10.31 -28.95
N ASP A 319 -22.95 9.34 -29.84
CA ASP A 319 -24.25 8.69 -29.99
C ASP A 319 -24.73 8.07 -28.67
N VAL A 320 -23.81 7.45 -27.92
CA VAL A 320 -24.10 6.86 -26.62
C VAL A 320 -24.38 7.93 -25.56
N VAL A 321 -23.55 8.97 -25.50
CA VAL A 321 -23.72 10.08 -24.55
C VAL A 321 -25.06 10.77 -24.78
N ASP A 322 -25.44 10.98 -26.04
CA ASP A 322 -26.71 11.57 -26.43
C ASP A 322 -27.90 10.65 -26.09
N SER A 323 -27.75 9.33 -26.28
CA SER A 323 -28.76 8.35 -25.91
C SER A 323 -28.97 8.25 -24.40
N LEU A 324 -27.91 8.42 -23.60
CA LEU A 324 -27.99 8.46 -22.14
C LEU A 324 -28.56 9.80 -21.63
N GLY A 325 -28.32 10.89 -22.36
CA GLY A 325 -28.80 12.24 -22.03
C GLY A 325 -28.11 12.86 -20.81
N VAL A 326 -27.01 12.27 -20.33
CA VAL A 326 -26.25 12.74 -19.15
C VAL A 326 -24.74 12.74 -19.41
N PRO A 327 -23.94 13.53 -18.65
CA PRO A 327 -22.49 13.53 -18.78
C PRO A 327 -21.85 12.15 -18.55
N VAL A 328 -20.85 11.83 -19.36
CA VAL A 328 -20.07 10.58 -19.26
C VAL A 328 -18.58 10.92 -19.12
N LEU A 329 -17.90 10.35 -18.12
CA LEU A 329 -16.43 10.39 -18.07
C LEU A 329 -15.86 9.21 -18.83
N VAL A 330 -15.14 9.48 -19.91
CA VAL A 330 -14.61 8.47 -20.85
C VAL A 330 -13.10 8.35 -20.70
N GLY A 331 -12.63 7.18 -20.26
CA GLY A 331 -11.19 6.89 -20.22
C GLY A 331 -10.65 6.55 -21.60
N ALA A 332 -9.57 7.20 -22.02
CA ALA A 332 -9.02 7.09 -23.35
C ALA A 332 -7.49 7.23 -23.37
N VAL A 333 -6.86 6.62 -24.37
CA VAL A 333 -5.46 6.90 -24.73
C VAL A 333 -5.45 7.94 -25.85
N VAL A 334 -4.82 9.07 -25.60
CA VAL A 334 -4.76 10.23 -26.52
C VAL A 334 -3.34 10.39 -27.07
N ASP A 335 -3.21 10.74 -28.34
CA ASP A 335 -1.89 10.99 -28.95
C ASP A 335 -1.35 12.38 -28.57
N ASP A 336 -0.14 12.40 -27.99
CA ASP A 336 0.58 13.62 -27.55
C ASP A 336 1.85 13.85 -28.39
N GLY A 337 1.82 13.46 -29.67
CA GLY A 337 2.92 13.60 -30.62
C GLY A 337 3.57 12.28 -31.03
N PRO A 338 4.66 12.34 -31.83
CA PRO A 338 5.20 11.16 -32.51
C PRO A 338 5.54 9.98 -31.59
N ASN A 339 6.09 10.27 -30.41
CA ASN A 339 6.59 9.26 -29.46
C ASN A 339 5.89 9.31 -28.09
N HIS A 340 4.82 10.09 -27.96
CA HIS A 340 4.18 10.34 -26.67
C HIS A 340 2.68 10.09 -26.70
N LEU A 341 2.16 9.63 -25.58
CA LEU A 341 0.73 9.39 -25.34
C LEU A 341 0.30 10.05 -24.04
N ARG A 342 -1.00 10.26 -23.87
CA ARG A 342 -1.63 10.61 -22.59
C ARG A 342 -2.69 9.58 -22.25
N ASN A 343 -2.80 9.27 -20.96
CA ASN A 343 -3.87 8.47 -20.40
C ASN A 343 -4.84 9.44 -19.74
N GLU A 344 -6.02 9.61 -20.33
CA GLU A 344 -6.94 10.68 -19.95
C GLU A 344 -8.35 10.17 -19.62
N GLY A 345 -8.97 10.77 -18.60
CA GLY A 345 -10.41 10.79 -18.40
C GLY A 345 -11.00 12.05 -19.03
N ILE A 346 -11.78 11.90 -20.09
CA ILE A 346 -12.37 13.02 -20.85
C ILE A 346 -13.86 13.12 -20.52
N VAL A 347 -14.33 14.29 -20.10
CA VAL A 347 -15.76 14.53 -19.91
C VAL A 347 -16.44 14.68 -21.26
N TRP A 348 -17.47 13.88 -21.52
CA TRP A 348 -18.34 14.00 -22.68
C TRP A 348 -19.72 14.48 -22.26
N LEU A 349 -20.16 15.55 -22.91
CA LEU A 349 -21.44 16.20 -22.64
C LEU A 349 -22.44 15.88 -23.77
N PRO A 350 -23.73 15.65 -23.42
CA PRO A 350 -24.77 15.45 -24.42
C PRO A 350 -24.86 16.64 -25.39
N ARG A 351 -24.96 16.33 -26.68
CA ARG A 351 -25.09 17.23 -27.84
C ARG A 351 -23.89 18.14 -28.12
N THR A 352 -22.98 18.33 -27.16
CA THR A 352 -21.82 19.23 -27.32
C THR A 352 -20.49 18.49 -27.46
N GLY A 353 -20.39 17.28 -26.90
CA GLY A 353 -19.22 16.40 -26.99
C GLY A 353 -18.14 16.66 -25.94
N PRO A 354 -16.86 16.39 -26.26
CA PRO A 354 -15.79 16.40 -25.28
C PRO A 354 -15.57 17.80 -24.69
N ALA A 355 -15.33 17.87 -23.39
CA ALA A 355 -15.14 19.07 -22.60
C ALA A 355 -13.82 19.01 -21.80
N GLU A 356 -13.87 19.17 -20.49
CA GLU A 356 -12.70 19.11 -19.61
C GLU A 356 -12.12 17.68 -19.56
N SER A 357 -10.80 17.55 -19.39
CA SER A 357 -10.16 16.25 -19.20
C SER A 357 -9.16 16.25 -18.05
N TYR A 358 -8.96 15.07 -17.47
CA TYR A 358 -7.90 14.79 -16.50
C TYR A 358 -6.88 13.86 -17.15
N ALA A 359 -5.62 14.27 -17.20
CA ALA A 359 -4.51 13.42 -17.62
C ALA A 359 -3.82 12.81 -16.39
N LYS A 360 -3.56 11.50 -16.43
CA LYS A 360 -2.87 10.75 -15.36
C LYS A 360 -1.56 11.43 -14.96
N ARG A 361 -1.40 11.74 -13.68
CA ARG A 361 -0.28 12.47 -13.10
C ARG A 361 0.83 11.53 -12.61
N HIS A 362 0.48 10.43 -11.96
CA HIS A 362 1.45 9.43 -11.48
C HIS A 362 1.50 8.23 -12.44
N LEU A 363 2.58 8.17 -13.22
CA LEU A 363 2.78 7.11 -14.22
C LEU A 363 3.44 5.88 -13.61
N VAL A 364 3.09 4.71 -14.12
CA VAL A 364 3.68 3.42 -13.72
C VAL A 364 5.06 3.26 -14.37
N PRO A 365 6.16 3.19 -13.59
CA PRO A 365 7.49 2.94 -14.14
C PRO A 365 7.55 1.58 -14.85
N PHE A 366 8.22 1.54 -16.00
CA PHE A 366 8.36 0.37 -16.88
C PHE A 366 7.05 -0.13 -17.55
N GLY A 367 5.88 0.37 -17.14
CA GLY A 367 4.58 0.04 -17.74
C GLY A 367 4.03 1.15 -18.64
N GLU A 368 4.19 2.41 -18.24
CA GLU A 368 3.70 3.58 -18.99
C GLU A 368 4.84 4.45 -19.53
N TYR A 369 6.00 4.40 -18.89
CA TYR A 369 7.21 5.01 -19.42
C TYR A 369 8.42 4.14 -19.11
N MET A 370 9.51 4.33 -19.85
CA MET A 370 10.74 3.56 -19.67
C MET A 370 11.85 4.39 -19.00
N PRO A 371 12.06 4.26 -17.68
CA PRO A 371 13.22 4.87 -17.00
C PRO A 371 14.53 4.46 -17.68
N TRP A 372 15.39 5.44 -17.98
CA TRP A 372 16.69 5.20 -18.62
C TRP A 372 16.62 4.32 -19.88
N ARG A 373 15.61 4.54 -20.74
CA ARG A 373 15.33 3.76 -21.97
C ARG A 373 16.59 3.34 -22.75
N GLY A 374 17.54 4.25 -22.95
CA GLY A 374 18.82 3.94 -23.62
C GLY A 374 19.55 2.76 -22.96
N LEU A 375 19.83 2.85 -21.66
CA LEU A 375 20.52 1.80 -20.91
C LEU A 375 19.71 0.50 -20.84
N VAL A 376 18.42 0.59 -20.50
CA VAL A 376 17.57 -0.61 -20.31
C VAL A 376 17.38 -1.36 -21.63
N SER A 377 17.28 -0.65 -22.76
CA SER A 377 17.13 -1.27 -24.08
C SER A 377 18.35 -2.10 -24.50
N HIS A 378 19.55 -1.78 -24.00
CA HIS A 378 20.75 -2.62 -24.20
C HIS A 378 20.76 -3.88 -23.35
N LEU A 379 20.04 -3.90 -22.22
CA LEU A 379 20.00 -5.02 -21.30
C LEU A 379 18.85 -5.99 -21.62
N THR A 380 17.76 -5.49 -22.21
CA THR A 380 16.57 -6.30 -22.47
C THR A 380 15.70 -5.75 -23.60
N SER A 381 15.09 -6.66 -24.37
CA SER A 381 14.08 -6.35 -25.38
C SER A 381 12.71 -5.99 -24.79
N LEU A 382 12.50 -6.12 -23.47
CA LEU A 382 11.25 -5.78 -22.79
C LEU A 382 10.83 -4.31 -22.98
N THR A 383 11.78 -3.43 -23.32
CA THR A 383 11.49 -2.03 -23.66
C THR A 383 10.55 -1.86 -24.85
N SER A 384 10.45 -2.88 -25.73
CA SER A 384 9.52 -2.89 -26.87
C SER A 384 8.05 -2.98 -26.46
N LEU A 385 7.75 -3.41 -25.22
CA LEU A 385 6.38 -3.45 -24.68
C LEU A 385 5.83 -2.05 -24.40
N VAL A 386 6.70 -1.05 -24.29
CA VAL A 386 6.33 0.37 -24.11
C VAL A 386 6.96 1.16 -25.26
N PRO A 387 6.39 1.11 -26.48
CA PRO A 387 7.00 1.73 -27.66
C PRO A 387 6.95 3.26 -27.62
N LYS A 388 5.89 3.83 -27.02
CA LYS A 388 5.73 5.26 -26.75
C LYS A 388 5.66 5.49 -25.24
N ASP A 389 6.25 6.58 -24.76
CA ASP A 389 6.18 6.96 -23.36
C ASP A 389 4.90 7.78 -23.10
N PHE A 390 4.18 7.47 -22.03
CA PHE A 390 3.11 8.34 -21.55
C PHE A 390 3.69 9.60 -20.91
N VAL A 391 2.97 10.71 -21.05
CA VAL A 391 3.33 11.99 -20.46
C VAL A 391 2.44 12.28 -19.27
N SER A 392 3.07 12.66 -18.15
CA SER A 392 2.38 13.00 -16.92
C SER A 392 1.49 14.24 -17.09
N GLY A 393 0.27 14.17 -16.55
CA GLY A 393 -0.66 15.27 -16.44
C GLY A 393 -0.23 16.31 -15.40
N ARG A 394 -0.98 17.40 -15.34
CA ARG A 394 -0.80 18.49 -14.37
C ARG A 394 -2.14 18.80 -13.69
N GLY A 395 -2.09 19.57 -12.61
CA GLY A 395 -3.29 20.01 -11.88
C GLY A 395 -3.52 19.25 -10.58
N ASP A 396 -4.58 19.63 -9.89
CA ASP A 396 -4.94 19.13 -8.56
C ASP A 396 -5.74 17.81 -8.59
N GLY A 397 -6.26 17.40 -9.76
CA GLY A 397 -7.05 16.18 -9.91
C GLY A 397 -8.54 16.36 -9.60
N MET A 398 -9.01 17.59 -9.40
CA MET A 398 -10.43 17.89 -9.40
C MET A 398 -10.90 18.10 -10.84
N LEU A 399 -11.97 17.41 -11.23
CA LEU A 399 -12.57 17.49 -12.56
C LEU A 399 -14.06 17.80 -12.42
N LYS A 400 -14.60 18.68 -13.27
CA LYS A 400 -16.04 18.99 -13.26
C LYS A 400 -16.78 18.12 -14.28
N VAL A 401 -17.65 17.23 -13.81
CA VAL A 401 -18.51 16.37 -14.63
C VAL A 401 -19.97 16.78 -14.44
N GLY A 402 -20.54 17.47 -15.43
CA GLY A 402 -21.82 18.18 -15.24
C GLY A 402 -21.69 19.25 -14.17
N ASP A 403 -22.57 19.24 -13.16
CA ASP A 403 -22.47 20.15 -12.01
C ASP A 403 -21.70 19.57 -10.81
N THR A 404 -21.21 18.32 -10.93
CA THR A 404 -20.51 17.63 -9.85
C THR A 404 -19.00 17.81 -10.01
N ARG A 405 -18.31 18.12 -8.91
CA ARG A 405 -16.84 18.06 -8.85
C ARG A 405 -16.41 16.70 -8.34
N ILE A 406 -15.58 15.99 -9.09
CA ILE A 406 -14.99 14.71 -8.70
C ILE A 406 -13.50 14.89 -8.42
N ALA A 407 -12.95 14.06 -7.54
CA ALA A 407 -11.52 13.82 -7.44
C ALA A 407 -11.20 12.60 -8.31
N GLU A 408 -10.68 12.84 -9.50
CA GLU A 408 -10.34 11.80 -10.47
C GLU A 408 -8.95 11.25 -10.18
N VAL A 409 -8.83 9.92 -10.19
CA VAL A 409 -7.54 9.23 -10.14
C VAL A 409 -7.57 8.03 -11.07
N ILE A 410 -6.49 7.83 -11.82
CA ILE A 410 -6.39 6.75 -12.78
C ILE A 410 -5.50 5.63 -12.21
N CYS A 411 -6.09 4.47 -12.00
CA CYS A 411 -5.42 3.20 -11.77
C CYS A 411 -4.46 3.22 -10.56
N PHE A 412 -3.15 3.18 -10.81
CA PHE A 412 -2.09 3.14 -9.80
C PHE A 412 -2.12 4.35 -8.85
N GLU A 413 -2.67 5.49 -9.28
CA GLU A 413 -2.76 6.73 -8.51
C GLU A 413 -3.52 6.59 -7.18
N ILE A 414 -4.50 5.69 -7.09
CA ILE A 414 -5.30 5.49 -5.87
C ILE A 414 -4.43 5.07 -4.66
N ALA A 415 -3.26 4.48 -4.93
CA ALA A 415 -2.31 4.03 -3.93
C ALA A 415 -1.41 5.15 -3.37
N PHE A 416 -1.51 6.39 -3.88
CA PHE A 416 -0.68 7.52 -3.49
C PHE A 416 -1.50 8.58 -2.73
N ASP A 417 -0.98 8.98 -1.56
CA ASP A 417 -1.72 9.83 -0.60
C ASP A 417 -2.02 11.22 -1.17
N ASP A 418 -1.09 11.81 -1.92
CA ASP A 418 -1.22 13.13 -2.51
C ASP A 418 -2.12 13.17 -3.75
N MET A 419 -2.13 12.10 -4.55
CA MET A 419 -2.95 12.02 -5.76
C MET A 419 -4.44 12.15 -5.44
N VAL A 420 -4.93 11.43 -4.43
CA VAL A 420 -6.34 11.49 -4.04
C VAL A 420 -6.65 12.77 -3.26
N ARG A 421 -5.81 13.11 -2.27
CA ARG A 421 -6.03 14.26 -1.38
C ARG A 421 -6.12 15.58 -2.13
N THR A 422 -5.28 15.79 -3.15
CA THR A 422 -5.25 17.07 -3.89
C THR A 422 -6.57 17.36 -4.59
N GLY A 423 -7.21 16.35 -5.21
CA GLY A 423 -8.51 16.51 -5.85
C GLY A 423 -9.64 16.74 -4.84
N VAL A 424 -9.60 16.05 -3.70
CA VAL A 424 -10.57 16.25 -2.61
C VAL A 424 -10.43 17.65 -1.99
N ALA A 425 -9.19 18.09 -1.73
CA ALA A 425 -8.90 19.42 -1.18
C ALA A 425 -9.29 20.56 -2.14
N ALA A 426 -9.20 20.32 -3.45
CA ALA A 426 -9.67 21.23 -4.49
C ALA A 426 -11.21 21.24 -4.67
N GLY A 427 -11.94 20.48 -3.86
CA GLY A 427 -13.40 20.51 -3.81
C GLY A 427 -14.10 19.32 -4.46
N GLY A 428 -13.37 18.22 -4.72
CA GLY A 428 -13.92 16.94 -5.14
C GLY A 428 -14.88 16.35 -4.11
N GLN A 429 -16.11 16.08 -4.55
CA GLN A 429 -17.22 15.62 -3.70
C GLN A 429 -17.45 14.11 -3.76
N LEU A 430 -16.80 13.45 -4.71
CA LEU A 430 -16.81 12.03 -5.03
C LEU A 430 -15.41 11.67 -5.52
N ILE A 431 -14.87 10.51 -5.17
CA ILE A 431 -13.64 9.99 -5.77
C ILE A 431 -14.04 9.03 -6.90
N VAL A 432 -13.45 9.20 -8.07
CA VAL A 432 -13.64 8.30 -9.20
C VAL A 432 -12.30 7.69 -9.56
N VAL A 433 -12.30 6.36 -9.69
CA VAL A 433 -11.11 5.57 -10.01
C VAL A 433 -11.33 4.90 -11.35
N GLN A 434 -10.77 5.47 -12.42
CA GLN A 434 -10.72 4.80 -13.71
C GLN A 434 -9.55 3.81 -13.72
N THR A 435 -9.78 2.53 -13.96
CA THR A 435 -8.70 1.53 -13.96
C THR A 435 -8.89 0.45 -15.01
N ASN A 436 -7.77 -0.09 -15.51
CA ASN A 436 -7.75 -1.22 -16.42
C ASN A 436 -6.87 -2.34 -15.86
N ASN A 437 -7.48 -3.28 -15.14
CA ASN A 437 -6.77 -4.43 -14.59
C ASN A 437 -6.65 -5.61 -15.58
N ALA A 438 -6.91 -5.43 -16.88
CA ALA A 438 -6.92 -6.53 -17.85
C ALA A 438 -5.60 -7.32 -17.90
N THR A 439 -4.48 -6.69 -17.53
CA THR A 439 -3.16 -7.33 -17.42
C THR A 439 -3.09 -8.28 -16.22
N TYR A 440 -3.73 -7.96 -15.09
CA TYR A 440 -3.58 -8.64 -13.80
C TYR A 440 -4.78 -9.52 -13.42
N MET A 441 -5.61 -9.88 -14.40
CA MET A 441 -6.81 -10.69 -14.21
C MET A 441 -6.51 -12.04 -13.58
N GLY A 442 -7.38 -12.49 -12.66
CA GLY A 442 -7.20 -13.76 -11.96
C GLY A 442 -6.05 -13.77 -10.95
N THR A 443 -5.40 -12.62 -10.71
CA THR A 443 -4.36 -12.46 -9.68
C THR A 443 -4.92 -11.70 -8.46
N ALA A 444 -4.05 -11.44 -7.47
CA ALA A 444 -4.40 -10.70 -6.28
C ALA A 444 -4.55 -9.18 -6.50
N GLU A 445 -3.97 -8.62 -7.57
CA GLU A 445 -3.86 -7.16 -7.77
C GLU A 445 -5.22 -6.44 -7.75
N PRO A 446 -6.28 -6.88 -8.49
CA PRO A 446 -7.56 -6.17 -8.48
C PRO A 446 -8.20 -6.13 -7.08
N ALA A 447 -8.02 -7.18 -6.28
CA ALA A 447 -8.54 -7.22 -4.91
C ALA A 447 -7.72 -6.33 -3.96
N GLN A 448 -6.39 -6.24 -4.17
CA GLN A 448 -5.51 -5.36 -3.41
C GLN A 448 -5.81 -3.89 -3.72
N GLN A 449 -5.98 -3.50 -4.98
CA GLN A 449 -6.35 -2.14 -5.38
C GLN A 449 -7.76 -1.75 -4.86
N LEU A 450 -8.71 -2.70 -4.86
CA LEU A 450 -10.02 -2.47 -4.26
C LEU A 450 -9.96 -2.25 -2.73
N ALA A 451 -9.06 -2.93 -2.03
CA ALA A 451 -8.81 -2.68 -0.61
C ALA A 451 -8.23 -1.27 -0.38
N ILE A 452 -7.30 -0.83 -1.21
CA ILE A 452 -6.79 0.54 -1.18
C ILE A 452 -7.93 1.54 -1.42
N SER A 453 -8.80 1.29 -2.40
CA SER A 453 -9.96 2.15 -2.69
C SER A 453 -10.94 2.26 -1.51
N GLN A 454 -11.18 1.16 -0.79
CA GLN A 454 -11.98 1.17 0.46
C GLN A 454 -11.33 2.03 1.55
N PHE A 455 -10.01 1.89 1.72
CA PHE A 455 -9.25 2.70 2.66
C PHE A 455 -9.38 4.20 2.34
N ARG A 456 -9.21 4.58 1.07
CA ARG A 456 -9.34 5.98 0.61
C ARG A 456 -10.73 6.56 0.82
N ALA A 457 -11.78 5.75 0.72
CA ALA A 457 -13.15 6.19 0.99
C ALA A 457 -13.29 6.76 2.42
N VAL A 458 -12.72 6.05 3.41
CA VAL A 458 -12.75 6.46 4.82
C VAL A 458 -11.79 7.60 5.11
N GLU A 459 -10.58 7.55 4.55
CA GLU A 459 -9.56 8.59 4.73
C GLU A 459 -10.06 9.99 4.34
N HIS A 460 -10.75 10.07 3.21
CA HIS A 460 -11.27 11.32 2.65
C HIS A 460 -12.74 11.56 3.01
N GLY A 461 -13.42 10.60 3.65
CA GLY A 461 -14.85 10.66 3.92
C GLY A 461 -15.63 10.94 2.65
N ARG A 462 -15.37 10.18 1.59
CA ARG A 462 -15.97 10.30 0.26
C ARG A 462 -16.42 8.95 -0.25
N ALA A 463 -17.53 8.93 -0.99
CA ALA A 463 -17.84 7.77 -1.80
C ALA A 463 -16.74 7.60 -2.87
N VAL A 464 -16.42 6.35 -3.19
CA VAL A 464 -15.44 5.99 -4.23
C VAL A 464 -16.15 5.14 -5.27
N VAL A 465 -16.07 5.56 -6.52
CA VAL A 465 -16.61 4.83 -7.68
C VAL A 465 -15.45 4.27 -8.47
N VAL A 466 -15.26 2.96 -8.42
CA VAL A 466 -14.23 2.25 -9.17
C VAL A 466 -14.83 1.76 -10.47
N ALA A 467 -14.37 2.32 -11.59
CA ALA A 467 -14.71 1.90 -12.94
C ALA A 467 -13.54 1.08 -13.51
N SER A 468 -13.73 -0.24 -13.62
CA SER A 468 -12.73 -1.16 -14.17
C SER A 468 -13.14 -1.71 -15.54
N THR A 469 -12.21 -1.77 -16.49
CA THR A 469 -12.45 -2.31 -17.85
C THR A 469 -12.84 -3.77 -17.81
N SER A 470 -12.16 -4.57 -17.01
CA SER A 470 -12.37 -6.02 -16.90
C SER A 470 -12.13 -6.55 -15.49
N GLY A 471 -11.56 -5.76 -14.59
CA GLY A 471 -11.30 -6.09 -13.19
C GLY A 471 -12.55 -6.01 -12.32
N ILE A 472 -12.41 -5.48 -11.11
CA ILE A 472 -13.53 -5.30 -10.18
C ILE A 472 -13.98 -3.84 -10.23
N SER A 473 -15.11 -3.58 -10.87
CA SER A 473 -15.84 -2.33 -10.67
C SER A 473 -16.58 -2.38 -9.34
N ALA A 474 -16.64 -1.27 -8.62
CA ALA A 474 -17.26 -1.22 -7.30
C ALA A 474 -17.78 0.18 -6.96
N ILE A 475 -18.79 0.23 -6.09
CA ILE A 475 -19.26 1.46 -5.45
C ILE A 475 -19.05 1.32 -3.95
N ILE A 476 -18.29 2.26 -3.38
CA ILE A 476 -17.86 2.25 -1.98
C ILE A 476 -18.41 3.51 -1.31
N MET A 477 -19.04 3.34 -0.16
CA MET A 477 -19.59 4.44 0.62
C MET A 477 -18.48 5.15 1.44
N PRO A 478 -18.71 6.39 1.91
CA PRO A 478 -17.72 7.12 2.72
C PRO A 478 -17.26 6.42 4.00
N ASP A 479 -18.05 5.45 4.50
CA ASP A 479 -17.72 4.64 5.67
C ASP A 479 -16.84 3.41 5.34
N GLY A 480 -16.48 3.22 4.06
CA GLY A 480 -15.67 2.13 3.55
C GLY A 480 -16.47 0.93 3.05
N ARG A 481 -17.80 0.91 3.22
CA ARG A 481 -18.63 -0.23 2.83
C ARG A 481 -18.79 -0.32 1.31
N ILE A 482 -18.47 -1.47 0.73
CA ILE A 482 -18.80 -1.81 -0.66
C ILE A 482 -20.30 -2.11 -0.76
N VAL A 483 -21.04 -1.32 -1.54
CA VAL A 483 -22.51 -1.48 -1.72
C VAL A 483 -22.90 -2.08 -3.07
N ASP A 484 -21.97 -2.15 -4.01
CA ASP A 484 -22.11 -2.87 -5.26
C ASP A 484 -20.72 -3.25 -5.82
N ARG A 485 -20.61 -4.40 -6.48
CA ARG A 485 -19.36 -4.84 -7.14
C ARG A 485 -19.61 -5.81 -8.29
N SER A 486 -18.84 -5.67 -9.37
CA SER A 486 -18.86 -6.61 -10.49
C SER A 486 -18.01 -7.86 -10.21
N ARG A 487 -18.17 -8.88 -11.06
CA ARG A 487 -17.18 -9.95 -11.20
C ARG A 487 -16.13 -9.52 -12.22
N GLN A 488 -14.93 -10.05 -12.05
CA GLN A 488 -13.85 -9.99 -13.05
C GLN A 488 -14.27 -10.68 -14.36
N LEU A 489 -13.74 -10.22 -15.49
CA LEU A 489 -13.93 -10.79 -16.84
C LEU A 489 -15.39 -10.88 -17.30
N THR A 490 -16.25 -9.98 -16.83
CA THR A 490 -17.66 -9.94 -17.26
C THR A 490 -18.07 -8.52 -17.61
N PRO A 491 -18.90 -8.31 -18.64
CA PRO A 491 -19.58 -7.03 -18.80
C PRO A 491 -20.52 -6.78 -17.61
N ALA A 492 -20.57 -5.55 -17.12
CA ALA A 492 -21.39 -5.19 -15.96
C ALA A 492 -21.83 -3.73 -15.99
N ILE A 493 -22.99 -3.46 -15.38
CA ILE A 493 -23.50 -2.10 -15.17
C ILE A 493 -23.87 -1.98 -13.68
N LEU A 494 -23.11 -1.19 -12.94
CA LEU A 494 -23.41 -0.85 -11.54
C LEU A 494 -24.19 0.46 -11.52
N ASP A 495 -25.21 0.56 -10.69
CA ASP A 495 -26.04 1.77 -10.52
C ASP A 495 -26.44 1.89 -9.04
N ARG A 496 -25.96 2.95 -8.40
CA ARG A 496 -26.27 3.27 -7.00
C ARG A 496 -26.37 4.77 -6.80
N VAL A 497 -27.08 5.13 -5.73
CA VAL A 497 -27.03 6.49 -5.17
C VAL A 497 -25.84 6.56 -4.22
N VAL A 498 -25.01 7.58 -4.42
CA VAL A 498 -23.86 7.90 -3.57
C VAL A 498 -24.03 9.29 -2.94
N PRO A 499 -23.54 9.50 -1.71
CA PRO A 499 -23.57 10.81 -1.07
C PRO A 499 -22.42 11.70 -1.58
N LEU A 500 -22.76 12.86 -2.12
CA LEU A 500 -21.80 13.93 -2.39
C LEU A 500 -21.50 14.67 -1.09
N ARG A 501 -20.22 14.80 -0.76
CA ARG A 501 -19.78 15.44 0.49
C ARG A 501 -18.80 16.56 0.18
N GLY A 502 -18.92 17.69 0.88
CA GLY A 502 -17.98 18.83 0.77
C GLY A 502 -17.04 18.97 1.96
N SER A 503 -17.32 18.31 3.10
CA SER A 503 -16.53 18.42 4.33
C SER A 503 -15.18 17.71 4.20
N LEU A 504 -14.08 18.36 4.57
CA LEU A 504 -12.76 17.72 4.65
C LEU A 504 -12.59 16.98 5.98
N THR A 505 -11.99 15.78 5.94
CA THR A 505 -11.60 15.05 7.15
C THR A 505 -10.45 15.76 7.87
N LEU A 506 -10.08 15.31 9.07
CA LEU A 506 -8.89 15.86 9.73
C LEU A 506 -7.62 15.46 8.97
N ALA A 507 -7.57 14.25 8.40
CA ALA A 507 -6.48 13.81 7.55
C ALA A 507 -6.31 14.72 6.32
N ASP A 508 -7.40 15.09 5.65
CA ASP A 508 -7.35 16.03 4.52
C ASP A 508 -6.75 17.37 4.92
N ARG A 509 -7.18 17.91 6.07
CA ARG A 509 -6.72 19.22 6.60
C ARG A 509 -5.26 19.19 7.03
N LEU A 510 -4.83 18.11 7.68
CA LEU A 510 -3.45 17.94 8.15
C LEU A 510 -2.49 17.60 7.00
N GLY A 511 -2.99 16.97 5.93
CA GLY A 511 -2.17 16.58 4.79
C GLY A 511 -1.02 15.66 5.19
N ALA A 512 0.20 16.00 4.76
CA ALA A 512 1.39 15.19 5.03
C ALA A 512 1.96 15.37 6.46
N ILE A 513 1.40 16.25 7.29
CA ILE A 513 1.93 16.55 8.63
C ILE A 513 2.08 15.28 9.50
N PRO A 514 1.08 14.38 9.62
CA PRO A 514 1.21 13.19 10.45
C PRO A 514 2.36 12.28 10.00
N GLU A 515 2.53 12.12 8.68
CA GLU A 515 3.63 11.34 8.10
C GLU A 515 4.99 11.95 8.47
N TRP A 516 5.20 13.23 8.16
CA TRP A 516 6.47 13.90 8.39
C TRP A 516 6.85 13.96 9.86
N LEU A 517 5.88 14.23 10.73
CA LEU A 517 6.10 14.26 12.18
C LEU A 517 6.53 12.89 12.70
N LEU A 518 5.75 11.84 12.40
CA LEU A 518 6.05 10.49 12.86
C LEU A 518 7.38 10.00 12.29
N ALA A 519 7.63 10.19 10.99
CA ALA A 519 8.85 9.76 10.33
C ALA A 519 10.09 10.47 10.90
N SER A 520 10.03 11.79 11.08
CA SER A 520 11.16 12.59 11.57
C SER A 520 11.49 12.27 13.03
N VAL A 521 10.48 12.08 13.88
CA VAL A 521 10.70 11.65 15.27
C VAL A 521 11.27 10.24 15.32
N GLY A 522 10.81 9.31 14.48
CA GLY A 522 11.36 7.96 14.36
C GLY A 522 12.83 7.96 13.96
N ILE A 523 13.21 8.75 12.95
CA ILE A 523 14.59 8.89 12.48
C ILE A 523 15.48 9.53 13.56
N LEU A 524 14.99 10.56 14.25
CA LEU A 524 15.72 11.18 15.37
C LEU A 524 15.94 10.17 16.50
N ALA A 525 14.92 9.40 16.86
CA ALA A 525 15.02 8.35 17.87
C ALA A 525 16.03 7.27 17.46
N PHE A 526 16.07 6.86 16.19
CA PHE A 526 17.11 5.99 15.66
C PHE A 526 18.50 6.60 15.86
N GLY A 527 18.70 7.88 15.52
CA GLY A 527 19.95 8.61 15.77
C GLY A 527 20.38 8.57 17.24
N VAL A 528 19.47 8.88 18.17
CA VAL A 528 19.72 8.79 19.62
C VAL A 528 20.09 7.36 20.04
N ALA A 529 19.36 6.36 19.53
CA ALA A 529 19.61 4.95 19.84
C ALA A 529 21.02 4.51 19.41
N THR A 530 21.51 4.97 18.25
CA THR A 530 22.89 4.65 17.81
C THR A 530 23.95 5.24 18.74
N VAL A 531 23.72 6.45 19.28
CA VAL A 531 24.63 7.08 20.26
C VAL A 531 24.62 6.31 21.56
N VAL A 532 23.43 5.95 22.07
CA VAL A 532 23.28 5.13 23.28
C VAL A 532 23.99 3.79 23.11
N GLU A 533 23.83 3.13 21.96
CA GLU A 533 24.44 1.83 21.70
C GLU A 533 25.97 1.91 21.64
N ARG A 534 26.51 2.95 21.00
CA ARG A 534 27.96 3.21 20.98
C ARG A 534 28.52 3.43 22.39
N ARG A 535 27.80 4.20 23.25
CA ARG A 535 28.20 4.43 24.64
C ARG A 535 28.17 3.14 25.46
N ARG A 536 27.17 2.28 25.28
CA ARG A 536 27.10 0.97 25.95
C ARG A 536 28.24 0.05 25.55
N ASN A 537 28.58 0.01 24.26
CA ASN A 537 29.71 -0.79 23.77
C ASN A 537 31.06 -0.27 24.31
N ARG A 538 31.25 1.06 24.42
CA ARG A 538 32.47 1.65 24.99
C ARG A 538 32.65 1.44 26.49
N ARG A 539 31.56 1.29 27.25
CA ARG A 539 31.60 1.03 28.70
C ARG A 539 31.74 -0.46 29.05
N GLY A 540 31.50 -1.36 28.08
CA GLY A 540 31.63 -2.80 28.24
C GLY A 540 32.94 -3.39 27.70
N ALA A 541 33.68 -2.60 26.90
CA ALA A 541 35.09 -2.81 26.57
C ALA A 541 35.96 -2.15 27.63
#